data_AF-A0A378WTT0-F1
#
_entry.id   AF-A0A378WTT0-F1
#
_cell.length_a   1.000
_cell.length_b   1.000
_cell.length_c   1.000
_cell.angle_alpha   90.00
_cell.angle_beta   90.00
_cell.angle_gamma   90.00
#
_symmetry.space_group_name_H-M   'P 1'
#
loop_
_entity.id
_entity.type
_entity.pdbx_description
1 polymer ?
#
loop_
_entity_poly.entity_id
_entity_poly.type
_entity_poly.pdbx_seq_one_letter_code
_entity_poly.pdbx_strand_id
1 'polypeptide(L)'
;MAGDNTNGSFSSERNHTVKQNITRPQDFIAVAGSAEGGWNIDSISRIRDGFRQSEANRYMFINQAIRALYTFDKPVFAADGMPKKQRILVVFQFKYTAKDIENINKYAGMAKARVVYVKSEQEFIDFLNKRLSSNREIKKMEIYSHGVVGFISFHYSSDVFQHNRVPEGTFGISSVNKVNPKIFAKDAVVSSYACRTGIGAEGESFKDSQSAQPQNSLAQYMANKWGIPIKAYERRSLYAKTYGTKEEIHQAQGYEGSDPTLKERKNSIETREMNADKGGGPIMPKGAWHPPTSGQTPGGLKDDLQTYRPQ
;
A
#
# COMPACT_ATOMS: atom_id res chain seq x y z
N MET A 1 -12.59 60.92 -9.96
CA MET A 1 -13.20 60.47 -11.22
C MET A 1 -12.09 59.79 -12.01
N ALA A 2 -12.11 58.45 -12.05
CA ALA A 2 -12.47 57.65 -13.24
C ALA A 2 -11.40 57.77 -14.35
N GLY A 3 -10.82 56.74 -14.96
CA GLY A 3 -10.89 55.28 -14.93
C GLY A 3 -9.70 54.79 -15.80
N ASP A 4 -8.96 53.78 -15.38
CA ASP A 4 -8.97 52.41 -15.94
C ASP A 4 -8.88 52.30 -17.48
N ASN A 5 -7.75 51.77 -18.00
CA ASN A 5 -7.76 50.50 -18.73
C ASN A 5 -6.35 50.00 -19.11
N THR A 6 -6.01 48.90 -18.44
CA THR A 6 -5.26 47.70 -18.87
C THR A 6 -4.77 47.58 -20.33
N ASN A 7 -3.53 47.09 -20.50
CA ASN A 7 -3.30 45.78 -21.12
C ASN A 7 -1.90 45.23 -20.86
N GLY A 8 -1.84 43.95 -20.49
CA GLY A 8 -0.69 43.31 -19.90
C GLY A 8 0.22 42.55 -20.85
N SER A 9 1.32 42.09 -20.26
CA SER A 9 2.15 40.99 -20.73
C SER A 9 2.59 40.23 -19.48
N PHE A 10 1.93 39.11 -19.19
CA PHE A 10 2.36 38.18 -18.15
C PHE A 10 3.33 37.18 -18.78
N SER A 11 4.63 37.36 -18.56
CA SER A 11 5.62 36.31 -18.80
C SER A 11 5.57 35.31 -17.64
N SER A 12 4.96 34.15 -17.90
CA SER A 12 4.88 33.03 -16.97
C SER A 12 6.21 32.27 -16.93
N GLU A 13 7.20 32.77 -16.20
CA GLU A 13 8.40 31.98 -15.88
C GLU A 13 9.11 32.51 -14.62
N ARG A 14 8.45 32.35 -13.48
CA ARG A 14 9.14 32.31 -12.19
C ARG A 14 8.70 31.07 -11.45
N ASN A 15 9.47 30.00 -11.63
CA ASN A 15 9.51 28.85 -10.74
C ASN A 15 9.83 29.36 -9.32
N HIS A 16 8.80 29.70 -8.56
CA HIS A 16 8.91 29.78 -7.11
C HIS A 16 8.99 28.36 -6.59
N THR A 17 10.18 27.77 -6.69
CA THR A 17 10.55 26.63 -5.86
C THR A 17 10.57 27.16 -4.43
N VAL A 18 9.43 27.06 -3.74
CA VAL A 18 9.41 27.20 -2.28
C VAL A 18 10.28 26.06 -1.77
N LYS A 19 11.53 26.38 -1.39
CA LYS A 19 12.36 25.49 -0.57
C LYS A 19 11.60 25.31 0.74
N GLN A 20 10.75 24.30 0.80
CA GLN A 20 10.22 23.84 2.07
C GLN A 20 11.43 23.30 2.84
N ASN A 21 11.83 24.03 3.89
CA ASN A 21 12.81 23.55 4.83
C ASN A 21 12.24 22.27 5.46
N ILE A 22 12.74 21.12 5.03
CA ILE A 22 12.43 19.82 5.60
C ILE A 22 12.85 19.89 7.08
N THR A 23 11.87 19.92 7.99
CA THR A 23 12.11 20.14 9.43
C THR A 23 12.73 18.92 10.11
N ARG A 24 12.49 17.72 9.57
CA ARG A 24 13.09 16.45 10.01
C ARG A 24 13.26 15.50 8.82
N PRO A 25 14.26 14.61 8.81
CA PRO A 25 14.35 13.56 7.81
C PRO A 25 13.05 12.75 7.66
N GLN A 26 12.64 12.52 6.41
CA GLN A 26 11.33 11.99 6.07
C GLN A 26 11.36 10.54 5.62
N ASP A 27 10.33 9.80 6.00
CA ASP A 27 10.10 8.41 5.64
C ASP A 27 8.85 8.29 4.75
N PHE A 28 9.01 7.52 3.67
CA PHE A 28 7.94 7.09 2.79
C PHE A 28 7.80 5.57 2.92
N ILE A 29 6.68 5.11 3.48
CA ILE A 29 6.52 3.73 3.96
C ILE A 29 5.46 3.01 3.13
N ALA A 30 5.81 1.88 2.54
CA ALA A 30 4.85 0.93 1.99
C ALA A 30 4.76 -0.26 2.95
N VAL A 31 3.55 -0.68 3.31
CA VAL A 31 3.29 -1.78 4.23
C VAL A 31 2.56 -2.89 3.49
N ALA A 32 3.13 -4.09 3.48
CA ALA A 32 2.50 -5.30 2.96
C ALA A 32 2.09 -6.21 4.12
N GLY A 33 0.80 -6.50 4.23
CA GLY A 33 0.30 -7.59 5.06
C GLY A 33 0.60 -8.96 4.43
N SER A 34 0.27 -10.00 5.18
CA SER A 34 0.34 -11.40 4.78
C SER A 34 -0.96 -12.14 5.09
N ALA A 35 -1.09 -13.37 4.59
CA ALA A 35 -2.23 -14.24 4.78
C ALA A 35 -1.80 -15.73 4.87
N GLU A 36 -2.60 -16.55 5.55
CA GLU A 36 -2.48 -18.02 5.58
C GLU A 36 -3.13 -18.67 4.36
N GLY A 37 -2.67 -19.90 4.07
CA GLY A 37 -2.81 -20.61 2.81
C GLY A 37 -1.41 -20.93 2.25
N GLY A 38 -1.16 -22.20 1.97
CA GLY A 38 0.11 -22.68 1.40
C GLY A 38 0.00 -22.94 -0.10
N TRP A 39 0.94 -22.38 -0.86
CA TRP A 39 1.15 -22.73 -2.27
C TRP A 39 1.39 -24.23 -2.40
N ASN A 40 0.49 -24.93 -3.10
CA ASN A 40 0.76 -26.29 -3.55
C ASN A 40 1.42 -26.24 -4.95
N ILE A 41 2.62 -26.81 -5.05
CA ILE A 41 3.54 -26.74 -6.20
C ILE A 41 3.00 -27.50 -7.44
N ASP A 42 1.89 -28.23 -7.32
CA ASP A 42 1.27 -28.97 -8.42
C ASP A 42 0.46 -28.11 -9.43
N SER A 43 0.48 -26.78 -9.30
CA SER A 43 -0.40 -25.86 -10.06
C SER A 43 0.28 -25.05 -11.17
N ILE A 44 1.55 -25.32 -11.49
CA ILE A 44 2.30 -24.65 -12.58
C ILE A 44 1.61 -24.87 -13.95
N SER A 45 0.74 -25.87 -14.11
CA SER A 45 -0.06 -26.09 -15.32
C SER A 45 -1.49 -25.48 -15.31
N ARG A 46 -1.94 -24.85 -14.22
CA ARG A 46 -3.34 -24.44 -14.06
C ARG A 46 -3.54 -22.97 -13.66
N ILE A 47 -3.03 -22.04 -14.47
CA ILE A 47 -3.59 -20.67 -14.56
C ILE A 47 -4.97 -20.70 -15.28
N ARG A 48 -5.80 -21.72 -15.01
CA ARG A 48 -7.13 -21.87 -15.61
C ARG A 48 -8.28 -22.05 -14.62
N ASP A 49 -8.08 -22.52 -13.39
CA ASP A 49 -9.20 -22.71 -12.45
C ASP A 49 -8.80 -22.44 -10.99
N GLY A 50 -9.46 -21.44 -10.37
CA GLY A 50 -9.67 -21.34 -8.92
C GLY A 50 -8.44 -21.08 -8.04
N PHE A 51 -7.96 -19.84 -7.98
CA PHE A 51 -7.08 -19.40 -6.90
C PHE A 51 -7.73 -19.60 -5.52
N ARG A 52 -7.02 -20.21 -4.57
CA ARG A 52 -7.28 -19.99 -3.14
C ARG A 52 -7.05 -18.51 -2.85
N GLN A 53 -8.13 -17.78 -2.53
CA GLN A 53 -8.17 -16.32 -2.55
C GLN A 53 -7.14 -15.65 -1.61
N SER A 54 -6.87 -16.24 -0.45
CA SER A 54 -5.95 -15.70 0.57
C SER A 54 -4.47 -15.71 0.16
N GLU A 55 -4.01 -16.75 -0.52
CA GLU A 55 -2.61 -16.88 -0.97
C GLU A 55 -2.28 -15.89 -2.08
N ALA A 56 -3.22 -15.73 -3.02
CA ALA A 56 -3.15 -14.71 -4.05
C ALA A 56 -3.01 -13.32 -3.42
N ASN A 57 -3.74 -13.06 -2.33
CA ASN A 57 -3.73 -11.78 -1.64
C ASN A 57 -2.35 -11.45 -1.04
N ARG A 58 -1.66 -12.39 -0.37
CA ARG A 58 -0.30 -12.16 0.15
C ARG A 58 0.65 -11.63 -0.93
N TYR A 59 0.68 -12.29 -2.08
CA TYR A 59 1.56 -11.87 -3.17
C TYR A 59 1.06 -10.61 -3.88
N MET A 60 -0.25 -10.37 -3.95
CA MET A 60 -0.77 -9.11 -4.44
C MET A 60 -0.37 -7.94 -3.53
N PHE A 61 -0.44 -8.09 -2.21
CA PHE A 61 -0.06 -7.03 -1.27
C PHE A 61 1.41 -6.62 -1.40
N ILE A 62 2.34 -7.59 -1.44
CA ILE A 62 3.76 -7.28 -1.59
C ILE A 62 4.08 -6.67 -2.96
N ASN A 63 3.44 -7.13 -4.03
CA ASN A 63 3.58 -6.50 -5.35
C ASN A 63 3.06 -5.05 -5.33
N GLN A 64 1.94 -4.79 -4.65
CA GLN A 64 1.43 -3.41 -4.50
C GLN A 64 2.35 -2.53 -3.65
N ALA A 65 2.93 -3.09 -2.59
CA ALA A 65 3.88 -2.37 -1.75
C ALA A 65 5.18 -2.06 -2.52
N ILE A 66 5.69 -2.99 -3.33
CA ILE A 66 6.84 -2.74 -4.21
C ILE A 66 6.50 -1.66 -5.25
N ARG A 67 5.32 -1.71 -5.88
CA ARG A 67 4.83 -0.66 -6.80
C ARG A 67 4.87 0.71 -6.12
N ALA A 68 4.34 0.79 -4.90
CA ALA A 68 4.26 2.04 -4.14
C ALA A 68 5.64 2.70 -3.98
N LEU A 69 6.71 1.93 -3.76
CA LEU A 69 8.07 2.45 -3.65
C LEU A 69 8.49 3.26 -4.90
N TYR A 70 8.07 2.86 -6.09
CA TYR A 70 8.36 3.59 -7.33
C TYR A 70 7.54 4.87 -7.49
N THR A 71 6.42 4.99 -6.77
CA THR A 71 5.57 6.19 -6.74
C THR A 71 5.98 7.21 -5.67
N PHE A 72 6.78 6.80 -4.69
CA PHE A 72 7.30 7.69 -3.65
C PHE A 72 8.45 8.55 -4.17
N ASP A 73 8.75 9.64 -3.46
CA ASP A 73 9.96 10.42 -3.73
C ASP A 73 11.20 9.52 -3.68
N LYS A 74 12.16 9.77 -4.58
CA LYS A 74 13.46 9.09 -4.54
C LYS A 74 14.19 9.45 -3.23
N PRO A 75 14.98 8.52 -2.66
CA PRO A 75 15.79 8.82 -1.50
C PRO A 75 16.74 10.00 -1.77
N VAL A 76 16.92 10.84 -0.76
CA VAL A 76 17.84 11.98 -0.78
C VAL A 76 18.75 11.82 0.43
N PHE A 77 20.06 11.91 0.21
CA PHE A 77 21.07 11.75 1.25
C PHE A 77 21.72 13.10 1.55
N ALA A 78 22.06 13.31 2.82
CA ALA A 78 22.92 14.40 3.26
C ALA A 78 24.39 14.09 2.93
N ALA A 79 25.27 15.08 3.09
CA ALA A 79 26.70 14.94 2.81
C ALA A 79 27.38 13.91 3.72
N ASP A 80 26.85 13.68 4.92
CA ASP A 80 27.29 12.66 5.88
C ASP A 80 26.76 11.24 5.54
N GLY A 81 26.08 11.07 4.41
CA GLY A 81 25.49 9.80 3.98
C GLY A 81 24.16 9.47 4.65
N MET A 82 23.64 10.30 5.56
CA MET A 82 22.38 10.03 6.25
C MET A 82 21.17 10.38 5.37
N PRO A 83 20.13 9.54 5.31
CA PRO A 83 18.99 9.77 4.43
C PRO A 83 18.10 10.91 4.95
N LYS A 84 18.04 12.04 4.24
CA LYS A 84 17.04 13.10 4.43
C LYS A 84 15.65 12.67 3.97
N LYS A 85 15.57 11.85 2.91
CA LYS A 85 14.36 11.15 2.48
C LYS A 85 14.71 9.67 2.26
N GLN A 86 13.89 8.75 2.74
CA GLN A 86 14.06 7.32 2.45
C GLN A 86 12.74 6.63 2.13
N ARG A 87 12.85 5.59 1.31
CA ARG A 87 11.77 4.64 1.02
C ARG A 87 11.96 3.41 1.91
N ILE A 88 10.87 2.95 2.50
CA ILE A 88 10.89 1.80 3.40
C ILE A 88 9.75 0.87 3.02
N LEU A 89 10.09 -0.40 2.82
CA LEU A 89 9.13 -1.47 2.67
C LEU A 89 9.01 -2.21 4.00
N VAL A 90 7.85 -2.15 4.64
CA VAL A 90 7.53 -2.96 5.81
C VAL A 90 6.76 -4.19 5.33
N VAL A 91 7.22 -5.37 5.73
CA VAL A 91 6.61 -6.64 5.34
C VAL A 91 6.26 -7.42 6.59
N PHE A 92 5.00 -7.76 6.75
CA PHE A 92 4.58 -8.77 7.73
C PHE A 92 5.10 -10.12 7.25
N GLN A 93 6.12 -10.65 7.93
CA GLN A 93 6.98 -11.72 7.42
C GLN A 93 6.27 -13.08 7.34
N PHE A 94 5.16 -13.23 8.05
CA PHE A 94 4.49 -14.50 8.22
C PHE A 94 4.25 -15.23 6.88
N LYS A 95 4.67 -16.49 6.80
CA LYS A 95 4.53 -17.40 5.65
C LYS A 95 5.30 -17.04 4.35
N TYR A 96 6.12 -16.00 4.33
CA TYR A 96 7.08 -15.81 3.24
C TYR A 96 8.24 -16.81 3.35
N THR A 97 8.63 -17.43 2.24
CA THR A 97 9.77 -18.34 2.19
C THR A 97 11.10 -17.57 2.21
N ALA A 98 12.23 -18.27 2.38
CA ALA A 98 13.54 -17.66 2.24
C ALA A 98 13.75 -17.05 0.84
N LYS A 99 13.22 -17.71 -0.20
CA LYS A 99 13.30 -17.21 -1.58
C LYS A 99 12.41 -15.99 -1.80
N ASP A 100 11.23 -15.94 -1.17
CA ASP A 100 10.42 -14.72 -1.16
C ASP A 100 11.18 -13.55 -0.55
N ILE A 101 11.79 -13.76 0.61
CA ILE A 101 12.57 -12.74 1.31
C ILE A 101 13.73 -12.23 0.43
N GLU A 102 14.45 -13.14 -0.24
CA GLU A 102 15.50 -12.77 -1.21
C GLU A 102 14.97 -11.88 -2.34
N ASN A 103 13.87 -12.29 -2.98
CA ASN A 103 13.24 -11.55 -4.07
C ASN A 103 12.71 -10.18 -3.60
N ILE A 104 12.06 -10.13 -2.44
CA ILE A 104 11.56 -8.88 -1.83
C ILE A 104 12.72 -7.91 -1.59
N ASN A 105 13.81 -8.38 -0.97
CA ASN A 105 14.99 -7.56 -0.72
C ASN A 105 15.62 -7.06 -2.01
N LYS A 106 15.76 -7.93 -3.02
CA LYS A 106 16.28 -7.57 -4.34
C LYS A 106 15.44 -6.45 -4.98
N TYR A 107 14.13 -6.62 -5.07
CA TYR A 107 13.25 -5.68 -5.76
C TYR A 107 13.03 -4.38 -4.99
N ALA A 108 12.97 -4.42 -3.66
CA ALA A 108 13.02 -3.21 -2.84
C ALA A 108 14.34 -2.45 -3.01
N GLY A 109 15.47 -3.17 -3.08
CA GLY A 109 16.79 -2.59 -3.36
C GLY A 109 16.87 -1.89 -4.71
N MET A 110 16.30 -2.49 -5.76
CA MET A 110 16.15 -1.85 -7.08
C MET A 110 15.33 -0.55 -7.01
N ALA A 111 14.33 -0.50 -6.13
CA ALA A 111 13.56 0.71 -5.84
C ALA A 111 14.28 1.69 -4.88
N LYS A 112 15.53 1.42 -4.52
CA LYS A 112 16.33 2.17 -3.51
C LYS A 112 15.62 2.27 -2.16
N ALA A 113 14.93 1.21 -1.75
CA ALA A 113 14.27 1.12 -0.47
C ALA A 113 15.00 0.13 0.45
N ARG A 114 14.90 0.38 1.76
CA ARG A 114 15.27 -0.62 2.78
C ARG A 114 14.04 -1.44 3.16
N VAL A 115 14.25 -2.69 3.56
CA VAL A 115 13.18 -3.57 4.00
C VAL A 115 13.20 -3.70 5.52
N VAL A 116 12.01 -3.76 6.12
CA VAL A 116 11.80 -4.10 7.53
C VAL A 116 10.80 -5.22 7.60
N TYR A 117 11.21 -6.32 8.20
CA TYR A 117 10.32 -7.43 8.48
C TYR A 117 9.77 -7.28 9.89
N VAL A 118 8.46 -7.42 10.04
CA VAL A 118 7.76 -7.45 11.33
C VAL A 118 6.95 -8.73 11.44
N LYS A 119 6.81 -9.26 12.64
CA LYS A 119 6.05 -10.49 12.92
C LYS A 119 4.78 -10.23 13.71
N SER A 120 4.54 -9.00 14.13
CA SER A 120 3.35 -8.66 14.90
C SER A 120 2.95 -7.20 14.74
N GLU A 121 1.71 -6.91 15.11
CA GLU A 121 1.18 -5.56 15.30
C GLU A 121 2.07 -4.74 16.24
N GLN A 122 2.56 -5.34 17.34
CA GLN A 122 3.41 -4.65 18.30
C GLN A 122 4.77 -4.28 17.69
N GLU A 123 5.42 -5.20 16.96
CA GLU A 123 6.67 -4.88 16.25
C GLU A 123 6.48 -3.78 15.21
N PHE A 124 5.31 -3.76 14.53
CA PHE A 124 4.97 -2.68 13.61
C PHE A 124 4.81 -1.34 14.34
N ILE A 125 4.09 -1.31 15.46
CA ILE A 125 3.92 -0.11 16.29
C ILE A 125 5.27 0.39 16.82
N ASP A 126 6.13 -0.51 17.30
CA ASP A 126 7.45 -0.19 17.82
C ASP A 126 8.34 0.39 16.72
N PHE A 127 8.30 -0.21 15.53
CA PHE A 127 8.94 0.33 14.34
C PHE A 127 8.48 1.76 14.07
N LEU A 128 7.16 2.01 14.00
CA LEU A 128 6.61 3.35 13.77
C LEU A 128 7.09 4.34 14.84
N ASN A 129 6.97 3.98 16.13
CA ASN A 129 7.33 4.86 17.24
C ASN A 129 8.84 5.13 17.36
N LYS A 130 9.72 4.29 16.79
CA LYS A 130 11.18 4.54 16.71
C LYS A 130 11.54 5.86 16.01
N ARG A 131 10.62 6.47 15.28
CA ARG A 131 10.79 7.80 14.67
C ARG A 131 11.06 8.90 15.70
N LEU A 132 10.52 8.77 16.92
CA LEU A 132 10.74 9.70 18.01
C LEU A 132 12.23 9.77 18.40
N SER A 133 12.84 8.62 18.65
CA SER A 133 14.25 8.55 19.06
C SER A 133 15.22 8.75 17.90
N SER A 134 14.82 8.43 16.67
CA SER A 134 15.63 8.68 15.47
C SER A 134 15.48 10.08 14.88
N ASN A 135 14.66 10.96 15.49
CA ASN A 135 14.35 12.30 15.01
C ASN A 135 13.90 12.32 13.53
N ARG A 136 13.00 11.40 13.18
CA ARG A 136 12.45 11.27 11.83
C ARG A 136 10.93 11.45 11.85
N GLU A 137 10.36 11.68 10.68
CA GLU A 137 8.91 11.78 10.51
C GLU A 137 8.42 10.96 9.33
N ILE A 138 7.18 10.48 9.40
CA ILE A 138 6.49 9.78 8.34
C ILE A 138 5.79 10.83 7.47
N LYS A 139 6.18 10.89 6.21
CA LYS A 139 5.61 11.81 5.21
C LYS A 139 4.48 11.16 4.42
N LYS A 140 4.63 9.87 4.09
CA LYS A 140 3.61 9.10 3.39
C LYS A 140 3.64 7.65 3.87
N MET A 141 2.47 7.06 4.07
CA MET A 141 2.35 5.64 4.33
C MET A 141 1.22 5.03 3.49
N GLU A 142 1.48 3.92 2.81
CA GLU A 142 0.47 3.15 2.08
C GLU A 142 0.41 1.73 2.63
N ILE A 143 -0.79 1.28 3.01
CA ILE A 143 -1.03 -0.01 3.65
C ILE A 143 -1.82 -0.91 2.71
N TYR A 144 -1.26 -2.08 2.39
CA TYR A 144 -1.85 -3.09 1.52
C TYR A 144 -2.10 -4.37 2.32
N SER A 145 -3.36 -4.67 2.59
CA SER A 145 -3.72 -5.79 3.48
C SER A 145 -5.18 -6.19 3.34
N HIS A 146 -5.55 -7.25 4.04
CA HIS A 146 -6.95 -7.51 4.37
C HIS A 146 -7.52 -6.47 5.33
N GLY A 147 -8.85 -6.34 5.30
CA GLY A 147 -9.58 -5.44 6.18
C GLY A 147 -11.02 -5.89 6.39
N VAL A 148 -11.55 -5.47 7.52
CA VAL A 148 -12.94 -5.64 7.97
C VAL A 148 -13.30 -4.40 8.76
N VAL A 149 -14.58 -4.19 9.06
CA VAL A 149 -15.00 -2.96 9.75
C VAL A 149 -14.30 -2.86 11.09
N GLY A 150 -13.66 -1.71 11.33
CA GLY A 150 -12.91 -1.43 12.56
C GLY A 150 -11.47 -1.96 12.62
N PHE A 151 -11.01 -2.76 11.64
CA PHE A 151 -9.69 -3.41 11.72
C PHE A 151 -8.98 -3.58 10.36
N ILE A 152 -7.68 -3.29 10.35
CA ILE A 152 -6.73 -3.76 9.33
C ILE A 152 -6.19 -5.11 9.81
N SER A 153 -6.16 -6.12 8.95
CA SER A 153 -5.66 -7.46 9.29
C SER A 153 -4.42 -7.79 8.46
N PHE A 154 -3.27 -7.74 9.11
CA PHE A 154 -1.95 -8.01 8.52
C PHE A 154 -1.56 -9.48 8.49
N HIS A 155 -2.21 -10.32 9.28
CA HIS A 155 -2.08 -11.78 9.23
C HIS A 155 -3.50 -12.35 9.12
N TYR A 156 -3.95 -12.60 7.90
CA TYR A 156 -5.31 -13.08 7.67
C TYR A 156 -5.31 -14.59 7.43
N SER A 157 -6.00 -15.39 8.24
CA SER A 157 -6.06 -16.84 8.01
C SER A 157 -7.31 -17.27 7.25
N SER A 158 -7.12 -18.05 6.19
CA SER A 158 -8.21 -18.73 5.48
C SER A 158 -8.31 -20.22 5.75
N ASP A 159 -7.36 -20.81 6.48
CA ASP A 159 -7.31 -22.26 6.57
C ASP A 159 -8.47 -22.77 7.45
N VAL A 160 -9.34 -23.53 6.77
CA VAL A 160 -10.57 -24.18 7.22
C VAL A 160 -11.76 -23.23 7.45
N PHE A 161 -12.24 -22.62 6.37
CA PHE A 161 -13.63 -22.15 6.20
C PHE A 161 -14.17 -21.06 7.15
N GLN A 162 -13.37 -20.50 8.06
CA GLN A 162 -13.87 -19.54 9.07
C GLN A 162 -13.42 -18.09 8.89
N HIS A 163 -12.57 -17.76 7.90
CA HIS A 163 -12.19 -16.36 7.63
C HIS A 163 -11.70 -15.63 8.90
N ASN A 164 -10.82 -16.28 9.68
CA ASN A 164 -10.42 -15.83 10.99
C ASN A 164 -9.25 -14.85 10.92
N ARG A 165 -9.32 -13.80 11.75
CA ARG A 165 -8.21 -12.87 11.95
C ARG A 165 -7.18 -13.55 12.84
N VAL A 166 -5.91 -13.47 12.48
CA VAL A 166 -4.83 -13.87 13.37
C VAL A 166 -4.56 -12.69 14.31
N PRO A 167 -4.73 -12.84 15.64
CA PRO A 167 -4.63 -11.73 16.60
C PRO A 167 -3.35 -10.92 16.45
N GLU A 168 -2.22 -11.58 16.20
CA GLU A 168 -0.89 -11.01 16.06
C GLU A 168 -0.78 -9.99 14.91
N GLY A 169 -1.67 -10.04 13.92
CA GLY A 169 -1.71 -9.09 12.80
C GLY A 169 -2.89 -8.12 12.85
N THR A 170 -3.64 -8.06 13.94
CA THR A 170 -4.86 -7.24 14.02
C THR A 170 -4.54 -5.81 14.44
N PHE A 171 -4.81 -4.83 13.58
CA PHE A 171 -4.57 -3.41 13.83
C PHE A 171 -5.90 -2.65 13.87
N GLY A 172 -6.34 -2.27 15.06
CA GLY A 172 -7.60 -1.57 15.33
C GLY A 172 -7.44 -0.37 16.26
N ILE A 173 -8.49 0.02 16.97
CA ILE A 173 -8.50 1.19 17.85
C ILE A 173 -7.39 1.15 18.92
N SER A 174 -7.19 0.00 19.58
CA SER A 174 -6.12 -0.18 20.59
C SER A 174 -4.73 0.06 20.00
N SER A 175 -4.49 -0.46 18.80
CA SER A 175 -3.27 -0.29 18.01
C SER A 175 -3.02 1.18 17.65
N VAL A 176 -4.05 1.83 17.12
CA VAL A 176 -4.02 3.25 16.74
C VAL A 176 -3.68 4.14 17.94
N ASN A 177 -4.18 3.79 19.13
CA ASN A 177 -3.88 4.51 20.37
C ASN A 177 -2.43 4.40 20.83
N LYS A 178 -1.71 3.34 20.46
CA LYS A 178 -0.30 3.14 20.80
C LYS A 178 0.66 3.83 19.84
N VAL A 179 0.20 4.23 18.64
CA VAL A 179 1.02 4.99 17.69
C VAL A 179 1.11 6.46 18.14
N ASN A 180 2.32 6.97 18.29
CA ASN A 180 2.54 8.33 18.73
C ASN A 180 2.32 9.32 17.57
N PRO A 181 1.36 10.26 17.66
CA PRO A 181 1.06 11.18 16.56
C PRO A 181 2.25 12.08 16.14
N LYS A 182 3.22 12.32 17.04
CA LYS A 182 4.39 13.18 16.76
C LYS A 182 5.37 12.57 15.74
N ILE A 183 5.16 11.32 15.33
CA ILE A 183 5.97 10.69 14.28
C ILE A 183 5.54 11.10 12.88
N PHE A 184 4.39 11.76 12.71
CA PHE A 184 3.91 12.18 11.40
C PHE A 184 4.35 13.61 11.08
N ALA A 185 4.72 13.85 9.82
CA ALA A 185 4.93 15.21 9.32
C ALA A 185 3.61 15.99 9.34
N LYS A 186 3.66 17.32 9.43
CA LYS A 186 2.46 18.18 9.49
C LYS A 186 1.50 17.97 8.30
N ASP A 187 2.06 17.66 7.14
CA ASP A 187 1.34 17.42 5.89
C ASP A 187 1.53 15.96 5.42
N ALA A 188 1.61 15.04 6.38
CA ALA A 188 1.64 13.61 6.11
C ALA A 188 0.28 13.10 5.63
N VAL A 189 0.30 12.02 4.85
CA VAL A 189 -0.92 11.30 4.43
C VAL A 189 -0.70 9.81 4.59
N VAL A 190 -1.70 9.12 5.15
CA VAL A 190 -1.75 7.65 5.20
C VAL A 190 -2.88 7.18 4.28
N SER A 191 -2.62 6.17 3.46
CA SER A 191 -3.65 5.50 2.64
C SER A 191 -3.77 4.03 3.04
N SER A 192 -4.97 3.61 3.43
CA SER A 192 -5.30 2.21 3.69
C SER A 192 -6.06 1.64 2.50
N TYR A 193 -5.48 0.61 1.89
CA TYR A 193 -6.12 -0.26 0.90
C TYR A 193 -6.63 -1.55 1.54
N ALA A 194 -6.79 -1.57 2.87
CA ALA A 194 -7.51 -2.62 3.54
C ALA A 194 -9.03 -2.42 3.37
N CYS A 195 -9.72 -3.50 3.02
CA CYS A 195 -11.15 -3.48 2.75
C CYS A 195 -11.95 -2.79 3.87
N ARG A 196 -12.90 -1.92 3.51
CA ARG A 196 -13.89 -1.35 4.44
C ARG A 196 -13.29 -0.58 5.62
N THR A 197 -12.05 -0.08 5.49
CA THR A 197 -11.44 0.79 6.52
C THR A 197 -12.23 2.09 6.71
N GLY A 198 -12.93 2.55 5.65
CA GLY A 198 -13.69 3.80 5.63
C GLY A 198 -15.13 3.76 6.17
N ILE A 199 -15.62 2.60 6.61
CA ILE A 199 -16.98 2.48 7.20
C ILE A 199 -16.91 2.06 8.66
N GLY A 200 -17.94 2.42 9.43
CA GLY A 200 -18.09 2.10 10.85
C GLY A 200 -19.18 1.07 11.14
N ALA A 201 -20.02 0.74 10.16
CA ALA A 201 -21.08 -0.27 10.28
C ALA A 201 -20.81 -1.47 9.37
N GLU A 202 -21.08 -2.68 9.86
CA GLU A 202 -21.06 -3.90 9.04
C GLU A 202 -22.31 -4.00 8.15
N GLY A 203 -22.15 -4.59 6.97
CA GLY A 203 -23.23 -4.75 5.99
C GLY A 203 -22.70 -5.06 4.59
N GLU A 204 -23.53 -5.70 3.75
CA GLU A 204 -23.23 -5.98 2.34
C GLU A 204 -23.86 -4.96 1.37
N SER A 205 -24.79 -4.13 1.86
CA SER A 205 -25.38 -3.02 1.11
C SER A 205 -25.87 -1.93 2.07
N PHE A 206 -25.84 -0.69 1.59
CA PHE A 206 -26.21 0.52 2.31
C PHE A 206 -27.07 1.40 1.40
N LYS A 207 -27.86 2.29 2.01
CA LYS A 207 -28.65 3.27 1.23
C LYS A 207 -27.73 4.31 0.59
N ASP A 208 -26.74 4.75 1.36
CA ASP A 208 -25.74 5.76 1.02
C ASP A 208 -24.53 5.64 1.96
N SER A 209 -23.46 6.38 1.70
CA SER A 209 -22.27 6.41 2.57
C SER A 209 -22.60 6.76 4.02
N GLN A 210 -23.54 7.67 4.28
CA GLN A 210 -23.85 8.10 5.65
C GLN A 210 -24.41 6.95 6.48
N SER A 211 -25.24 6.09 5.88
CA SER A 211 -25.79 4.91 6.55
C SER A 211 -24.73 3.86 6.95
N ALA A 212 -23.53 3.90 6.36
CA ALA A 212 -22.40 3.07 6.75
C ALA A 212 -21.53 3.67 7.88
N GLN A 213 -21.98 4.81 8.43
CA GLN A 213 -21.35 5.49 9.57
C GLN A 213 -19.85 5.76 9.40
N PRO A 214 -19.41 6.44 8.32
CA PRO A 214 -18.00 6.74 8.05
C PRO A 214 -17.33 7.53 9.18
N GLN A 215 -18.10 8.33 9.93
CA GLN A 215 -17.61 9.04 11.12
C GLN A 215 -17.17 8.10 12.26
N ASN A 216 -17.68 6.87 12.29
CA ASN A 216 -17.34 5.83 13.26
C ASN A 216 -16.30 4.83 12.70
N SER A 217 -15.78 5.08 11.50
CA SER A 217 -14.82 4.19 10.84
C SER A 217 -13.45 4.20 11.49
N LEU A 218 -12.67 3.14 11.27
CA LEU A 218 -11.27 3.11 11.68
C LEU A 218 -10.47 4.24 11.00
N ALA A 219 -10.76 4.55 9.73
CA ALA A 219 -10.12 5.65 9.01
C ALA A 219 -10.34 7.01 9.69
N GLN A 220 -11.59 7.31 10.09
CA GLN A 220 -11.89 8.55 10.81
C GLN A 220 -11.23 8.56 12.19
N TYR A 221 -11.22 7.43 12.90
CA TYR A 221 -10.55 7.32 14.20
C TYR A 221 -9.05 7.56 14.09
N MET A 222 -8.39 6.97 13.09
CA MET A 222 -6.98 7.21 12.77
C MET A 222 -6.72 8.68 12.45
N ALA A 223 -7.58 9.32 11.66
CA ALA A 223 -7.43 10.73 11.29
C ALA A 223 -7.47 11.63 12.52
N ASN A 224 -8.47 11.44 13.39
CA ASN A 224 -8.61 12.19 14.63
C ASN A 224 -7.44 11.93 15.59
N LYS A 225 -7.06 10.65 15.77
CA LYS A 225 -6.00 10.28 16.73
C LYS A 225 -4.61 10.75 16.30
N TRP A 226 -4.31 10.67 15.01
CA TRP A 226 -2.98 11.00 14.48
C TRP A 226 -2.86 12.44 14.02
N GLY A 227 -3.97 13.17 13.91
CA GLY A 227 -3.99 14.57 13.49
C GLY A 227 -3.60 14.77 12.02
N ILE A 228 -3.79 13.75 11.18
CA ILE A 228 -3.44 13.77 9.75
C ILE A 228 -4.53 13.16 8.87
N PRO A 229 -4.58 13.50 7.57
CA PRO A 229 -5.50 12.87 6.63
C PRO A 229 -5.24 11.37 6.45
N ILE A 230 -6.32 10.59 6.49
CA ILE A 230 -6.35 9.16 6.16
C ILE A 230 -7.17 8.98 4.90
N LYS A 231 -6.66 8.19 3.94
CA LYS A 231 -7.40 7.80 2.74
C LYS A 231 -7.81 6.34 2.84
N ALA A 232 -9.07 6.03 2.55
CA ALA A 232 -9.57 4.67 2.62
C ALA A 232 -10.78 4.46 1.70
N TYR A 233 -10.97 3.22 1.25
CA TYR A 233 -12.22 2.83 0.59
C TYR A 233 -13.31 2.53 1.62
N GLU A 234 -14.53 2.97 1.31
CA GLU A 234 -15.72 2.53 2.01
C GLU A 234 -16.06 1.07 1.64
N ARG A 235 -15.75 0.67 0.39
CA ARG A 235 -15.96 -0.67 -0.13
C ARG A 235 -14.77 -1.62 0.11
N ARG A 236 -14.93 -2.88 -0.24
CA ARG A 236 -13.84 -3.86 -0.37
C ARG A 236 -12.82 -3.36 -1.38
N SER A 237 -11.55 -3.51 -1.07
CA SER A 237 -10.45 -3.18 -1.99
C SER A 237 -10.22 -4.34 -2.95
N LEU A 238 -10.12 -4.03 -4.23
CA LEU A 238 -9.93 -4.99 -5.31
C LEU A 238 -8.48 -4.95 -5.80
N TYR A 239 -7.82 -6.10 -5.70
CA TYR A 239 -6.42 -6.29 -6.10
C TYR A 239 -6.27 -7.02 -7.44
N ALA A 240 -7.37 -7.34 -8.12
CA ALA A 240 -7.40 -8.22 -9.29
C ALA A 240 -6.50 -7.79 -10.46
N LYS A 241 -6.19 -6.49 -10.58
CA LYS A 241 -5.32 -5.94 -11.63
C LYS A 241 -3.84 -5.83 -11.22
N THR A 242 -3.43 -6.42 -10.09
CA THR A 242 -2.04 -6.38 -9.60
C THR A 242 -1.06 -6.83 -10.68
N TYR A 243 -1.36 -7.90 -11.40
CA TYR A 243 -0.49 -8.45 -12.45
C TYR A 243 -0.86 -7.99 -13.87
N GLY A 244 -1.73 -6.99 -14.02
CA GLY A 244 -2.31 -6.57 -15.30
C GLY A 244 -3.68 -7.17 -15.59
N THR A 245 -4.31 -6.69 -16.67
CA THR A 245 -5.50 -7.33 -17.24
C THR A 245 -5.12 -8.51 -18.13
N LYS A 246 -6.11 -9.33 -18.53
CA LYS A 246 -5.88 -10.45 -19.46
C LYS A 246 -5.31 -9.96 -20.78
N GLU A 247 -5.82 -8.84 -21.28
CA GLU A 247 -5.41 -8.22 -22.54
C GLU A 247 -3.97 -7.70 -22.44
N GLU A 248 -3.60 -7.04 -21.33
CA GLU A 248 -2.24 -6.55 -21.12
C GLU A 248 -1.22 -7.69 -21.00
N ILE A 249 -1.58 -8.78 -20.31
CA ILE A 249 -0.74 -9.97 -20.21
C ILE A 249 -0.55 -10.58 -21.60
N HIS A 250 -1.63 -10.77 -22.35
CA HIS A 250 -1.56 -11.33 -23.71
C HIS A 250 -0.70 -10.48 -24.65
N GLN A 251 -0.81 -9.16 -24.58
CA GLN A 251 0.00 -8.23 -25.39
C GLN A 251 1.49 -8.27 -25.03
N ALA A 252 1.82 -8.47 -23.75
CA ALA A 252 3.20 -8.49 -23.29
C ALA A 252 3.87 -9.87 -23.46
N GLN A 253 3.10 -10.95 -23.37
CA GLN A 253 3.61 -12.31 -23.53
C GLN A 253 4.23 -12.51 -24.90
N GLY A 254 5.49 -12.95 -24.92
CA GLY A 254 6.21 -13.20 -26.17
C GLY A 254 6.53 -11.93 -26.98
N TYR A 255 6.34 -10.72 -26.43
CA TYR A 255 6.63 -9.48 -27.14
C TYR A 255 8.11 -9.35 -27.57
N GLU A 256 8.36 -9.11 -28.87
CA GLU A 256 9.72 -8.95 -29.44
C GLU A 256 9.98 -7.54 -30.03
N GLY A 257 8.97 -6.67 -30.01
CA GLY A 257 9.09 -5.31 -30.54
C GLY A 257 9.92 -4.37 -29.64
N SER A 258 9.92 -3.07 -29.95
CA SER A 258 10.76 -2.07 -29.27
C SER A 258 10.06 -1.28 -28.14
N ASP A 259 8.74 -1.44 -27.95
CA ASP A 259 7.99 -0.69 -26.94
C ASP A 259 8.56 -0.95 -25.53
N PRO A 260 9.09 0.09 -24.83
CA PRO A 260 9.72 -0.09 -23.54
C PRO A 260 8.79 -0.63 -22.45
N THR A 261 7.50 -0.29 -22.52
CA THR A 261 6.49 -0.74 -21.55
C THR A 261 6.20 -2.21 -21.75
N LEU A 262 5.96 -2.66 -23.00
CA LEU A 262 5.70 -4.07 -23.29
C LEU A 262 6.92 -4.94 -23.03
N LYS A 263 8.15 -4.45 -23.30
CA LYS A 263 9.40 -5.13 -22.91
C LYS A 263 9.51 -5.29 -21.39
N GLU A 264 9.22 -4.24 -20.63
CA GLU A 264 9.26 -4.30 -19.17
C GLU A 264 8.21 -5.29 -18.64
N ARG A 265 6.99 -5.23 -19.18
CA ARG A 265 5.90 -6.13 -18.80
C ARG A 265 6.22 -7.59 -19.11
N LYS A 266 6.80 -7.87 -20.29
CA LYS A 266 7.30 -9.21 -20.66
C LYS A 266 8.31 -9.72 -19.62
N ASN A 267 9.34 -8.92 -19.33
CA ASN A 267 10.35 -9.28 -18.32
C ASN A 267 9.73 -9.47 -16.92
N SER A 268 8.75 -8.64 -16.56
CA SER A 268 8.03 -8.75 -15.30
C SER A 268 7.25 -10.07 -15.20
N ILE A 269 6.61 -10.53 -16.29
CA ILE A 269 5.93 -11.84 -16.37
C ILE A 269 6.95 -12.98 -16.24
N GLU A 270 7.99 -12.99 -17.08
CA GLU A 270 9.02 -14.04 -17.12
C GLU A 270 9.73 -14.18 -15.77
N THR A 271 10.12 -13.05 -15.16
CA THR A 271 10.79 -13.04 -13.87
C THR A 271 9.86 -13.51 -12.74
N ARG A 272 8.58 -13.11 -12.77
CA ARG A 272 7.57 -13.54 -11.79
C ARG A 272 7.39 -15.06 -11.80
N GLU A 273 7.31 -15.64 -12.99
CA GLU A 273 7.16 -17.09 -13.18
C GLU A 273 8.42 -17.82 -12.72
N MET A 274 9.59 -17.34 -13.13
CA MET A 274 10.87 -17.87 -12.65
C MET A 274 11.02 -17.81 -11.12
N ASN A 275 10.54 -16.74 -10.48
CA ASN A 275 10.57 -16.62 -9.01
C ASN A 275 9.70 -17.71 -8.35
N ALA A 276 8.51 -17.96 -8.90
CA ALA A 276 7.60 -18.99 -8.42
C ALA A 276 8.20 -20.40 -8.60
N ASP A 277 8.76 -20.67 -9.78
CA ASP A 277 9.36 -21.97 -10.11
C ASP A 277 10.59 -22.30 -9.26
N LYS A 278 11.30 -21.28 -8.75
CA LYS A 278 12.49 -21.42 -7.89
C LYS A 278 12.19 -21.44 -6.40
N GLY A 279 10.94 -21.74 -6.00
CA GLY A 279 10.53 -21.89 -4.60
C GLY A 279 10.24 -20.57 -3.87
N GLY A 280 10.15 -19.46 -4.61
CA GLY A 280 9.51 -18.23 -4.14
C GLY A 280 8.06 -18.16 -4.61
N GLY A 281 7.48 -16.98 -4.52
CA GLY A 281 6.17 -16.67 -5.08
C GLY A 281 6.24 -15.74 -6.29
N PRO A 282 5.06 -15.44 -6.87
CA PRO A 282 4.93 -14.61 -8.06
C PRO A 282 5.14 -13.11 -7.74
N ILE A 283 6.37 -12.73 -7.38
CA ILE A 283 6.76 -11.34 -7.09
C ILE A 283 7.38 -10.73 -8.34
N MET A 284 6.84 -9.60 -8.81
CA MET A 284 7.34 -8.87 -9.99
C MET A 284 8.45 -7.88 -9.62
N PRO A 285 9.45 -7.65 -10.48
CA PRO A 285 10.58 -6.75 -10.19
C PRO A 285 10.22 -5.30 -9.86
N LYS A 286 9.18 -4.76 -10.51
CA LYS A 286 8.66 -3.41 -10.25
C LYS A 286 7.34 -3.40 -9.47
N GLY A 287 6.93 -4.57 -8.97
CA GLY A 287 5.65 -4.74 -8.30
C GLY A 287 4.46 -4.64 -9.27
N ALA A 288 3.29 -4.35 -8.71
CA ALA A 288 2.02 -4.34 -9.41
C ALA A 288 1.96 -3.33 -10.58
N TRP A 289 1.21 -3.66 -11.64
CA TRP A 289 0.99 -2.77 -12.79
C TRP A 289 -0.06 -1.70 -12.53
N HIS A 290 -1.08 -2.03 -11.75
CA HIS A 290 -2.18 -1.12 -11.42
C HIS A 290 -2.36 -0.98 -9.90
N PRO A 291 -2.74 0.20 -9.40
CA PRO A 291 -3.11 0.36 -7.99
C PRO A 291 -4.35 -0.48 -7.64
N PRO A 292 -4.59 -0.76 -6.35
CA PRO A 292 -5.87 -1.31 -5.92
C PRO A 292 -7.00 -0.35 -6.29
N THR A 293 -8.15 -0.90 -6.65
CA THR A 293 -9.37 -0.14 -6.92
C THR A 293 -10.44 -0.48 -5.90
N SER A 294 -11.55 0.24 -5.93
CA SER A 294 -12.73 -0.16 -5.19
C SER A 294 -13.42 -1.35 -5.86
N GLY A 295 -13.96 -2.26 -5.05
CA GLY A 295 -14.85 -3.32 -5.49
C GLY A 295 -16.30 -2.83 -5.61
N GLN A 296 -17.22 -3.77 -5.78
CA GLN A 296 -18.66 -3.48 -5.89
C GLN A 296 -19.43 -3.62 -4.57
N THR A 297 -18.78 -4.13 -3.52
CA THR A 297 -19.41 -4.41 -2.23
C THR A 297 -18.64 -3.77 -1.08
N PRO A 298 -19.31 -3.27 -0.03
CA PRO A 298 -20.77 -3.20 0.10
C PRO A 298 -21.43 -2.26 -0.92
N GLY A 299 -22.65 -2.58 -1.35
CA GLY A 299 -23.42 -1.79 -2.31
C GLY A 299 -23.86 -0.43 -1.74
N GLY A 300 -24.13 0.54 -2.62
CA GLY A 300 -24.64 1.88 -2.24
C GLY A 300 -23.60 2.84 -1.65
N LEU A 301 -22.34 2.44 -1.57
CA LEU A 301 -21.23 3.27 -1.06
C LEU A 301 -20.45 3.92 -2.20
N LYS A 302 -19.56 4.86 -1.90
CA LYS A 302 -18.69 5.48 -2.91
C LYS A 302 -17.63 4.49 -3.43
N ASP A 303 -17.23 4.64 -4.68
CA ASP A 303 -16.25 3.78 -5.35
C ASP A 303 -14.86 4.41 -5.51
N ASP A 304 -14.69 5.68 -5.10
CA ASP A 304 -13.41 6.36 -5.04
C ASP A 304 -12.80 6.32 -3.62
N LEU A 305 -11.50 6.60 -3.56
CA LEU A 305 -10.74 6.57 -2.30
C LEU A 305 -11.06 7.83 -1.48
N GLN A 306 -11.87 7.67 -0.43
CA GLN A 306 -12.32 8.78 0.41
C GLN A 306 -11.19 9.32 1.27
N THR A 307 -11.24 10.63 1.58
CA THR A 307 -10.29 11.29 2.49
C THR A 307 -10.98 11.69 3.79
N TYR A 308 -10.55 11.09 4.89
CA TYR A 308 -10.97 11.37 6.26
C TYR A 308 -9.98 12.36 6.86
N ARG A 309 -10.48 13.49 7.35
CA ARG A 309 -9.68 14.56 7.94
C ARG A 309 -9.91 14.60 9.45
N PRO A 310 -8.91 15.03 10.24
CA PRO A 310 -9.11 15.28 11.67
C PRO A 310 -10.29 16.23 11.89
N GLN A 311 -11.13 15.90 12.86
CA GLN A 311 -12.27 16.71 13.32
C GLN A 311 -11.97 17.40 14.64
#